data_AF-A0A850A3E3-F1
#
_entry.id   AF-A0A850A3E3-F1
#
_cell.length_a   1.000
_cell.length_b   1.000
_cell.length_c   1.000
_cell.angle_alpha   90.00
_cell.angle_beta   90.00
_cell.angle_gamma   90.00
#
_symmetry.space_group_name_H-M   'P 1'
#
loop_
_entity.id
_entity.type
_entity.pdbx_description
1 polymer ?
#
loop_
_entity_poly.entity_id
_entity_poly.type
_entity_poly.pdbx_seq_one_letter_code
_entity_poly.pdbx_strand_id
1 'polypeptide(L)'
;MSVLRPAGEFDASYAYDMATIRRPWQWAALFLLIAALYTLPLYASQGLVALLNRTIIVIIAVQGLNLLTGYTGQISLGQAAFMTVGGYISALLVNLLNWNYLPALLAAAVGAGVVGLLFGLPSLRVKGFYLVMATLAAQFIIPWFTRNAFHDVLNGAQGLNVRPPELFGIVFNTPQRYFMLTLTLLILTTVVAQNVSRSRLGRAFVSIRDHDLAAELLGVNLFKYKLQAFFLAAVYAGIAGSLAAHQLRHLNSETFGLNDSVLMLGMLVVGGLGTGMGPFLGAVVIELLIEAATVLGPVVASYFPSTATGAVQALRPLLFGLALMLFLIFEPRGLAHRWQLFKAAWRLRPFSH
;
A
#
# COMPACT_ATOMS: atom_id res chain seq x y z
N MET A 1 -2.05 -23.83 -0.32
CA MET A 1 -2.05 -24.28 1.09
C MET A 1 -3.50 -24.43 1.50
N SER A 2 -3.97 -25.67 1.68
CA SER A 2 -5.31 -25.94 2.20
C SER A 2 -5.43 -25.25 3.56
N VAL A 3 -6.46 -24.42 3.74
CA VAL A 3 -6.74 -23.81 5.04
C VAL A 3 -7.11 -24.96 5.97
N LEU A 4 -6.25 -25.30 6.93
CA LEU A 4 -6.56 -26.29 7.97
C LEU A 4 -7.84 -25.83 8.68
N ARG A 5 -8.90 -26.63 8.51
CA ARG A 5 -10.24 -26.32 9.00
C ARG A 5 -10.41 -26.90 10.40
N PRO A 6 -11.09 -26.19 11.32
CA PRO A 6 -11.52 -26.79 12.57
C PRO A 6 -12.38 -28.03 12.31
N ALA A 7 -12.25 -29.06 13.15
CA ALA A 7 -13.10 -30.24 13.07
C ALA A 7 -14.60 -29.87 13.18
N GLY A 8 -15.44 -30.46 12.34
CA GLY A 8 -16.89 -30.23 12.32
C GLY A 8 -17.37 -29.13 11.34
N GLU A 9 -16.50 -28.53 10.53
CA GLU A 9 -16.91 -27.64 9.44
C GLU A 9 -16.98 -28.39 8.09
N PHE A 10 -18.20 -28.68 7.64
CA PHE A 10 -18.47 -29.25 6.32
C PHE A 10 -18.92 -28.15 5.35
N ASP A 11 -18.35 -28.13 4.15
CA ASP A 11 -18.83 -27.24 3.10
C ASP A 11 -20.01 -27.90 2.38
N ALA A 12 -21.22 -27.42 2.66
CA ALA A 12 -22.43 -27.91 1.98
C ALA A 12 -22.65 -27.27 0.60
N SER A 13 -21.93 -26.19 0.29
CA SER A 13 -22.06 -25.48 -1.00
C SER A 13 -20.76 -24.80 -1.43
N TYR A 14 -20.61 -24.61 -2.74
CA TYR A 14 -19.46 -23.92 -3.34
C TYR A 14 -19.33 -22.46 -2.84
N ALA A 15 -20.46 -21.77 -2.66
CA ALA A 15 -20.48 -20.42 -2.11
C ALA A 15 -19.94 -20.36 -0.67
N TYR A 16 -20.27 -21.37 0.14
CA TYR A 16 -19.78 -21.48 1.52
C TYR A 16 -18.29 -21.82 1.57
N ASP A 17 -17.80 -22.62 0.64
CA ASP A 17 -16.36 -22.90 0.52
C ASP A 17 -15.57 -21.63 0.17
N MET A 18 -16.08 -20.84 -0.78
CA MET A 18 -15.45 -19.59 -1.23
C MET A 18 -15.55 -18.42 -0.22
N ALA A 19 -16.42 -18.48 0.78
CA ALA A 19 -16.66 -17.40 1.73
C ALA A 19 -15.41 -17.08 2.59
N THR A 20 -15.07 -15.79 2.70
CA THR A 20 -14.03 -15.28 3.63
C THR A 20 -14.42 -15.49 5.09
N ILE A 21 -15.70 -15.23 5.40
CA ILE A 21 -16.26 -15.21 6.73
C ILE A 21 -17.45 -16.17 6.73
N ARG A 22 -17.31 -17.28 7.47
CA ARG A 22 -18.24 -18.40 7.42
C ARG A 22 -19.27 -18.34 8.54
N ARG A 23 -18.87 -17.84 9.72
CA ARG A 23 -19.70 -17.87 10.94
C ARG A 23 -20.27 -16.49 11.28
N PRO A 24 -21.50 -16.42 11.83
CA PRO A 24 -22.10 -15.15 12.25
C PRO A 24 -21.28 -14.46 13.36
N TRP A 25 -20.60 -15.23 14.22
CA TRP A 25 -19.68 -14.66 15.22
C TRP A 25 -18.45 -13.98 14.60
N GLN A 26 -17.95 -14.47 13.46
CA GLN A 26 -16.84 -13.81 12.76
C GLN A 26 -17.31 -12.52 12.10
N TRP A 27 -18.55 -12.47 11.60
CA TRP A 27 -19.18 -11.24 11.14
C TRP A 27 -19.39 -10.24 12.28
N ALA A 28 -19.87 -10.70 13.44
CA ALA A 28 -19.99 -9.86 14.63
C ALA A 28 -18.63 -9.32 15.10
N ALA A 29 -17.59 -10.16 15.12
CA ALA A 29 -16.23 -9.75 15.47
C ALA A 29 -15.65 -8.74 14.46
N LEU A 30 -15.90 -8.93 13.15
CA LEU A 30 -15.48 -7.96 12.13
C LEU A 30 -16.22 -6.63 12.31
N PHE A 31 -17.54 -6.67 12.55
CA PHE A 31 -18.33 -5.47 12.76
C PHE A 31 -17.87 -4.72 14.02
N LEU A 32 -17.63 -5.43 15.12
CA LEU A 32 -17.07 -4.86 16.34
C LEU A 32 -15.66 -4.27 16.13
N LEU A 33 -14.80 -4.94 15.36
CA LEU A 33 -13.47 -4.42 15.01
C LEU A 33 -13.58 -3.12 14.21
N ILE A 34 -14.45 -3.08 13.19
CA ILE A 34 -14.67 -1.88 12.38
C ILE A 34 -15.24 -0.76 13.26
N ALA A 35 -16.26 -1.04 14.08
CA ALA A 35 -16.83 -0.07 14.99
C ALA A 35 -15.79 0.49 15.98
N ALA A 36 -14.97 -0.37 16.58
CA ALA A 36 -13.88 0.02 17.47
C ALA A 36 -12.86 0.93 16.76
N LEU A 37 -12.48 0.60 15.52
CA LEU A 37 -11.57 1.43 14.72
C LEU A 37 -12.17 2.80 14.42
N TYR A 38 -13.47 2.89 14.10
CA TYR A 38 -14.13 4.18 13.87
C TYR A 38 -14.24 5.04 15.15
N THR A 39 -14.31 4.43 16.33
CA THR A 39 -14.33 5.16 17.61
C THR A 39 -12.95 5.58 18.11
N LEU A 40 -11.88 4.98 17.60
CA LEU A 40 -10.49 5.22 18.05
C LEU A 40 -10.09 6.72 18.02
N PRO A 41 -10.43 7.52 16.99
CA PRO A 41 -10.07 8.95 16.96
C PRO A 41 -10.67 9.80 18.08
N LEU A 42 -11.71 9.31 18.77
CA LEU A 42 -12.34 10.01 19.89
C LEU A 42 -11.47 9.93 21.16
N TYR A 43 -10.64 8.89 21.29
CA TYR A 43 -9.83 8.63 22.47
C TYR A 43 -8.33 8.88 22.26
N ALA A 44 -7.88 8.95 21.00
CA ALA A 44 -6.48 9.11 20.65
C ALA A 44 -6.04 10.57 20.52
N SER A 45 -4.76 10.84 20.81
CA SER A 45 -4.14 12.14 20.59
C SER A 45 -4.05 12.48 19.09
N GLN A 46 -4.01 13.78 18.76
CA GLN A 46 -3.94 14.22 17.35
C GLN A 46 -2.71 13.67 16.62
N GLY A 47 -1.57 13.55 17.31
CA GLY A 47 -0.35 12.96 16.75
C GLY A 47 -0.52 11.48 16.40
N LEU A 48 -1.13 10.70 17.30
CA LEU A 48 -1.40 9.28 17.06
C LEU A 48 -2.37 9.09 15.88
N VAL A 49 -3.43 9.91 15.80
CA VAL A 49 -4.38 9.86 14.68
C VAL A 49 -3.72 10.24 13.35
N ALA A 50 -2.81 11.21 13.35
CA ALA A 50 -2.05 11.57 12.15
C ALA A 50 -1.11 10.45 11.69
N LEU A 51 -0.45 9.76 12.64
CA LEU A 51 0.34 8.56 12.36
C LEU A 51 -0.54 7.46 11.75
N LEU A 52 -1.67 7.14 12.37
CA LEU A 52 -2.56 6.11 11.86
C LEU A 52 -3.08 6.43 10.46
N ASN A 53 -3.42 7.69 10.18
CA ASN A 53 -3.78 8.15 8.83
C ASN A 53 -2.68 7.85 7.81
N ARG A 54 -1.44 8.21 8.15
CA ARG A 54 -0.28 7.94 7.29
C ARG A 54 -0.10 6.44 7.07
N THR A 55 -0.17 5.64 8.13
CA THR A 55 -0.06 4.17 8.06
C THR A 55 -1.15 3.58 7.17
N ILE A 56 -2.40 4.05 7.28
CA ILE A 56 -3.51 3.60 6.43
C ILE A 56 -3.23 3.88 4.96
N ILE A 57 -2.76 5.08 4.63
CA ILE A 57 -2.45 5.47 3.24
C ILE A 57 -1.33 4.59 2.68
N VAL A 58 -0.28 4.34 3.47
CA VAL A 58 0.81 3.44 3.09
C VAL A 58 0.32 2.01 2.91
N ILE A 59 -0.59 1.51 3.76
CA ILE A 59 -1.21 0.19 3.56
C ILE A 59 -1.92 0.11 2.21
N ILE A 60 -2.67 1.15 1.80
CA ILE A 60 -3.35 1.18 0.50
C ILE A 60 -2.32 1.09 -0.64
N ALA A 61 -1.23 1.87 -0.57
CA ALA A 61 -0.16 1.82 -1.57
C ALA A 61 0.50 0.42 -1.63
N VAL A 62 0.82 -0.18 -0.47
CA VAL A 62 1.45 -1.49 -0.38
C VAL A 62 0.50 -2.62 -0.80
N GLN A 63 -0.82 -2.48 -0.62
CA GLN A 63 -1.81 -3.42 -1.18
C GLN A 63 -1.76 -3.45 -2.71
N GLY A 64 -1.67 -2.29 -3.35
CA GLY A 64 -1.45 -2.18 -4.80
C GLY A 64 -0.17 -2.88 -5.22
N LEU A 65 0.93 -2.60 -4.52
CA LEU A 65 2.22 -3.25 -4.78
C LEU A 65 2.17 -4.76 -4.55
N ASN A 66 1.37 -5.25 -3.60
CA ASN A 66 1.18 -6.69 -3.37
C ASN A 66 0.45 -7.36 -4.53
N LEU A 67 -0.54 -6.71 -5.16
CA LEU A 67 -1.20 -7.24 -6.35
C LEU A 67 -0.22 -7.42 -7.52
N LEU A 68 0.72 -6.50 -7.68
CA LEU A 68 1.78 -6.59 -8.69
C LEU A 68 2.90 -7.53 -8.25
N THR A 69 3.73 -7.11 -7.30
CA THR A 69 4.92 -7.86 -6.88
C THR A 69 4.58 -9.18 -6.20
N GLY A 70 3.60 -9.18 -5.31
CA GLY A 70 3.25 -10.35 -4.50
C GLY A 70 2.49 -11.44 -5.28
N TYR A 71 1.47 -11.06 -6.05
CA TYR A 71 0.63 -12.01 -6.77
C TYR A 71 1.13 -12.32 -8.18
N THR A 72 1.67 -11.35 -8.94
CA THR A 72 2.19 -11.61 -10.31
C THR A 72 3.70 -11.87 -10.38
N GLY A 73 4.46 -11.56 -9.34
CA GLY A 73 5.92 -11.70 -9.34
C GLY A 73 6.67 -10.57 -10.05
N GLN A 74 5.98 -9.48 -10.40
CA GLN A 74 6.59 -8.32 -11.06
C GLN A 74 7.07 -7.31 -10.03
N ILE A 75 8.38 -7.29 -9.77
CA ILE A 75 8.97 -6.31 -8.85
C ILE A 75 8.90 -4.91 -9.47
N SER A 76 8.38 -3.95 -8.70
CA SER A 76 8.26 -2.54 -9.09
C SER A 76 8.86 -1.61 -8.04
N LEU A 77 9.67 -0.65 -8.50
CA LEU A 77 10.21 0.47 -7.71
C LEU A 77 9.58 1.82 -8.10
N GLY A 78 8.43 1.79 -8.79
CA GLY A 78 7.72 2.99 -9.27
C GLY A 78 6.51 3.40 -8.43
N GLN A 79 6.23 2.74 -7.30
CA GLN A 79 4.98 2.93 -6.55
C GLN A 79 4.81 4.38 -6.07
N ALA A 80 5.87 5.00 -5.54
CA ALA A 80 5.87 6.40 -5.14
C ALA A 80 5.68 7.34 -6.33
N ALA A 81 6.25 7.03 -7.51
CA ALA A 81 6.02 7.77 -8.74
C ALA A 81 4.53 7.80 -9.14
N PHE A 82 3.84 6.65 -9.06
CA PHE A 82 2.41 6.59 -9.36
C PHE A 82 1.57 7.30 -8.29
N MET A 83 2.02 7.34 -7.03
CA MET A 83 1.43 8.20 -6.00
C MET A 83 1.57 9.68 -6.34
N THR A 84 2.73 10.11 -6.87
CA THR A 84 2.92 11.49 -7.36
C THR A 84 1.86 11.85 -8.39
N VAL A 85 1.64 11.00 -9.40
CA VAL A 85 0.62 11.23 -10.44
C VAL A 85 -0.77 11.42 -9.82
N GLY A 86 -1.20 10.49 -8.95
CA GLY A 86 -2.52 10.59 -8.31
C GLY A 86 -2.67 11.80 -7.40
N GLY A 87 -1.61 12.15 -6.66
CA GLY A 87 -1.56 13.33 -5.81
C GLY A 87 -1.76 14.62 -6.60
N TYR A 88 -0.99 14.81 -7.68
CA TYR A 88 -1.09 15.99 -8.53
C TYR A 88 -2.43 16.07 -9.27
N ILE A 89 -2.93 14.96 -9.84
CA ILE A 89 -4.24 14.98 -10.50
C ILE A 89 -5.34 15.39 -9.51
N SER A 90 -5.36 14.80 -8.32
CA SER A 90 -6.34 15.14 -7.30
C SER A 90 -6.23 16.61 -6.86
N ALA A 91 -5.01 17.07 -6.58
CA ALA A 91 -4.75 18.46 -6.19
C ALA A 91 -5.20 19.46 -7.26
N LEU A 92 -4.91 19.20 -8.54
CA LEU A 92 -5.30 20.07 -9.64
C LEU A 92 -6.82 20.12 -9.83
N LEU A 93 -7.50 18.96 -9.79
CA LEU A 93 -8.96 18.89 -9.94
C LEU A 93 -9.69 19.62 -8.79
N VAL A 94 -9.22 19.45 -7.56
CA VAL A 94 -9.82 20.10 -6.38
C VAL A 94 -9.49 21.60 -6.33
N ASN A 95 -8.25 21.99 -6.63
CA ASN A 95 -7.84 23.39 -6.48
C ASN A 95 -8.24 24.28 -7.65
N LEU A 96 -8.04 23.83 -8.90
CA LEU A 96 -8.27 24.66 -10.08
C LEU A 96 -9.72 24.53 -10.57
N LEU A 97 -10.24 23.31 -10.63
CA LEU A 97 -11.57 23.04 -11.17
C LEU A 97 -12.66 23.00 -10.10
N ASN A 98 -12.31 23.15 -8.82
CA ASN A 98 -13.24 23.09 -7.68
C ASN A 98 -14.12 21.84 -7.69
N TRP A 99 -13.58 20.70 -8.16
CA TRP A 99 -14.30 19.45 -8.13
C TRP A 99 -14.46 18.95 -6.70
N ASN A 100 -15.59 18.27 -6.43
CA ASN A 100 -15.74 17.49 -5.22
C ASN A 100 -14.62 16.43 -5.11
N TYR A 101 -14.28 16.06 -3.88
CA TYR A 101 -13.17 15.14 -3.65
C TYR A 101 -13.41 13.74 -4.25
N LEU A 102 -14.65 13.24 -4.26
CA LEU A 102 -14.95 11.88 -4.73
C LEU A 102 -14.68 11.67 -6.23
N PRO A 103 -15.19 12.54 -7.15
CA PRO A 103 -14.82 12.46 -8.57
C PRO A 103 -13.32 12.69 -8.80
N ALA A 104 -12.71 13.62 -8.05
CA ALA A 104 -11.27 13.89 -8.15
C ALA A 104 -10.43 12.67 -7.74
N LEU A 105 -10.84 11.95 -6.69
CA LEU A 105 -10.21 10.71 -6.25
C LEU A 105 -10.28 9.61 -7.33
N LEU A 106 -11.44 9.43 -7.96
CA LEU A 106 -11.60 8.44 -9.03
C LEU A 106 -10.77 8.80 -10.26
N ALA A 107 -10.77 10.07 -10.65
CA ALA A 107 -9.94 10.55 -11.76
C ALA A 107 -8.43 10.40 -11.46
N ALA A 108 -8.00 10.67 -10.22
CA ALA A 108 -6.62 10.44 -9.79
C ALA A 108 -6.25 8.96 -9.83
N ALA A 109 -7.14 8.08 -9.37
CA ALA A 109 -6.94 6.63 -9.40
C ALA A 109 -6.81 6.10 -10.84
N VAL A 110 -7.73 6.48 -11.72
CA VAL A 110 -7.72 6.07 -13.13
C VAL A 110 -6.53 6.69 -13.87
N GLY A 111 -6.23 7.97 -13.63
CA GLY A 111 -5.11 8.67 -14.25
C GLY A 111 -3.75 8.04 -13.88
N ALA A 112 -3.55 7.73 -12.60
CA ALA A 112 -2.38 6.96 -12.18
C ALA A 112 -2.36 5.57 -12.82
N GLY A 113 -3.50 4.89 -12.92
CA GLY A 113 -3.66 3.63 -13.65
C GLY A 113 -3.21 3.72 -15.11
N VAL A 114 -3.65 4.75 -15.85
CA VAL A 114 -3.30 4.96 -17.26
C VAL A 114 -1.80 5.23 -17.43
N VAL A 115 -1.21 6.07 -16.57
CA VAL A 115 0.25 6.25 -16.55
C VAL A 115 0.94 4.94 -16.20
N GLY A 116 0.37 4.17 -15.28
CA GLY A 116 0.78 2.81 -14.98
C GLY A 116 0.83 1.94 -16.23
N LEU A 117 -0.24 1.89 -17.03
CA LEU A 117 -0.26 1.12 -18.29
C LEU A 117 0.91 1.50 -19.21
N LEU A 118 1.20 2.79 -19.37
CA LEU A 118 2.31 3.27 -20.20
C LEU A 118 3.65 2.72 -19.72
N PHE A 119 3.94 2.82 -18.42
CA PHE A 119 5.18 2.29 -17.83
C PHE A 119 5.17 0.78 -17.58
N GLY A 120 4.00 0.15 -17.70
CA GLY A 120 3.80 -1.30 -17.70
C GLY A 120 4.04 -1.94 -19.06
N LEU A 121 4.04 -1.18 -20.17
CA LEU A 121 4.34 -1.72 -21.51
C LEU A 121 5.73 -2.39 -21.61
N PRO A 122 6.82 -1.82 -21.04
CA PRO A 122 8.10 -2.51 -21.00
C PRO A 122 8.06 -3.89 -20.33
N SER A 123 7.16 -4.12 -19.36
CA SER A 123 7.00 -5.41 -18.65
C SER A 123 6.65 -6.60 -19.56
N LEU A 124 6.27 -6.30 -20.80
CA LEU A 124 5.94 -7.27 -21.83
C LEU A 124 7.17 -7.83 -22.53
N ARG A 125 8.23 -7.02 -22.64
CA ARG A 125 9.44 -7.35 -23.40
C ARG A 125 10.60 -7.78 -22.52
N VAL A 126 10.61 -7.36 -21.26
CA VAL A 126 11.72 -7.58 -20.34
C VAL A 126 11.29 -8.30 -19.06
N LYS A 127 12.17 -9.12 -18.49
CA LYS A 127 11.91 -9.94 -17.30
C LYS A 127 12.81 -9.56 -16.12
N GLY A 128 12.33 -9.83 -14.91
CA GLY A 128 13.11 -9.74 -13.67
C GLY A 128 13.68 -8.34 -13.46
N PHE A 129 15.01 -8.26 -13.32
CA PHE A 129 15.71 -7.01 -13.01
C PHE A 129 15.50 -5.89 -14.05
N TYR A 130 15.36 -6.23 -15.32
CA TYR A 130 15.12 -5.24 -16.36
C TYR A 130 13.76 -4.55 -16.22
N LEU A 131 12.75 -5.26 -15.71
CA LEU A 131 11.45 -4.65 -15.39
C LEU A 131 11.60 -3.65 -14.24
N VAL A 132 12.38 -3.99 -13.22
CA VAL A 132 12.67 -3.07 -12.10
C VAL A 132 13.28 -1.77 -12.63
N MET A 133 14.23 -1.86 -13.58
CA MET A 133 14.84 -0.67 -14.20
C MET A 133 13.82 0.20 -14.95
N ALA A 134 12.83 -0.39 -15.62
CA ALA A 134 11.76 0.37 -16.28
C ALA A 134 10.90 1.15 -15.26
N THR A 135 10.56 0.53 -14.12
CA THR A 135 9.80 1.20 -13.06
C THR A 135 10.63 2.25 -12.31
N LEU A 136 11.94 2.03 -12.20
CA LEU A 136 12.89 3.01 -11.67
C LEU A 136 12.99 4.22 -12.61
N ALA A 137 12.97 4.01 -13.93
CA ALA A 137 12.88 5.11 -14.89
C ALA A 137 11.58 5.93 -14.67
N ALA A 138 10.44 5.28 -14.42
CA ALA A 138 9.20 5.98 -14.06
C ALA A 138 9.37 6.84 -12.80
N GLN A 139 10.08 6.33 -11.79
CA GLN A 139 10.37 7.03 -10.54
C GLN A 139 11.20 8.30 -10.71
N PHE A 140 12.02 8.42 -11.75
CA PHE A 140 12.77 9.64 -12.06
C PHE A 140 12.05 10.53 -13.07
N ILE A 141 11.43 9.95 -14.11
CA ILE A 141 10.75 10.69 -15.18
C ILE A 141 9.53 11.42 -14.65
N ILE A 142 8.69 10.80 -13.81
CA ILE A 142 7.45 11.41 -13.33
C ILE A 142 7.74 12.66 -12.48
N PRO A 143 8.57 12.59 -11.40
CA PRO A 143 8.95 13.78 -10.64
C PRO A 143 9.61 14.87 -11.49
N TRP A 144 10.51 14.49 -12.40
CA TRP A 144 11.15 15.43 -13.32
C TRP A 144 10.14 16.14 -14.21
N PHE A 145 9.17 15.40 -14.74
CA PHE A 145 8.11 15.95 -15.58
C PHE A 145 7.21 16.92 -14.79
N THR A 146 6.80 16.57 -13.56
CA THR A 146 6.04 17.48 -12.69
C THR A 146 6.81 18.75 -12.33
N ARG A 147 8.15 18.69 -12.24
CA ARG A 147 9.00 19.84 -11.94
C ARG A 147 9.22 20.75 -13.14
N ASN A 148 9.41 20.17 -14.33
CA ASN A 148 9.96 20.88 -15.49
C ASN A 148 8.95 21.15 -16.61
N ALA A 149 7.96 20.27 -16.84
CA ALA A 149 7.12 20.35 -18.04
C ALA A 149 5.94 21.34 -17.92
N PHE A 150 5.41 21.52 -16.71
CA PHE A 150 4.18 22.30 -16.47
C PHE A 150 4.36 23.30 -15.32
N HIS A 151 5.44 24.09 -15.39
CA HIS A 151 5.79 25.01 -14.32
C HIS A 151 4.64 25.97 -13.94
N ASP A 152 3.87 26.44 -14.92
CA ASP A 152 2.78 27.42 -14.72
C ASP A 152 1.55 26.86 -14.00
N VAL A 153 1.33 25.53 -14.09
CA VAL A 153 0.14 24.87 -13.51
C VAL A 153 0.49 24.07 -12.26
N LEU A 154 1.72 23.54 -12.18
CA LEU A 154 2.17 22.67 -11.10
C LEU A 154 3.08 23.38 -10.09
N ASN A 155 3.45 24.65 -10.33
CA ASN A 155 4.40 25.42 -9.51
C ASN A 155 5.76 24.72 -9.30
N GLY A 156 6.10 23.75 -10.14
CA GLY A 156 7.38 23.04 -10.19
C GLY A 156 7.93 22.66 -8.81
N ALA A 157 9.08 23.26 -8.46
CA ALA A 157 9.78 22.99 -7.21
C ALA A 157 9.15 23.67 -5.97
N GLN A 158 8.35 24.73 -6.14
CA GLN A 158 7.66 25.38 -5.02
C GLN A 158 6.47 24.57 -4.52
N GLY A 159 5.92 23.70 -5.37
CA GLY A 159 4.81 22.84 -5.02
C GLY A 159 3.44 23.53 -5.00
N LEU A 160 2.41 22.72 -4.80
CA LEU A 160 1.01 23.11 -4.76
C LEU A 160 0.47 22.95 -3.34
N ASN A 161 -0.21 23.98 -2.85
CA ASN A 161 -1.00 23.88 -1.62
C ASN A 161 -2.30 23.14 -1.93
N VAL A 162 -2.61 22.12 -1.15
CA VAL A 162 -3.76 21.22 -1.39
C VAL A 162 -4.87 21.54 -0.39
N ARG A 163 -6.07 21.84 -0.92
CA ARG A 163 -7.26 22.10 -0.11
C ARG A 163 -7.71 20.86 0.66
N PRO A 164 -8.48 21.01 1.76
CA PRO A 164 -9.11 19.86 2.40
C PRO A 164 -10.01 19.10 1.44
N PRO A 165 -10.14 17.77 1.61
CA PRO A 165 -11.22 17.05 0.97
C PRO A 165 -12.55 17.62 1.47
N GLU A 166 -13.46 17.87 0.55
CA GLU A 166 -14.84 18.19 0.84
C GLU A 166 -15.72 17.10 0.21
N LEU A 167 -16.56 16.46 1.04
CA LEU A 167 -17.55 15.48 0.59
C LEU A 167 -18.92 15.91 1.10
N PHE A 168 -19.87 16.09 0.18
CA PHE A 168 -21.27 16.43 0.51
C PHE A 168 -21.40 17.65 1.47
N GLY A 169 -20.54 18.65 1.32
CA GLY A 169 -20.51 19.85 2.18
C GLY A 169 -19.77 19.70 3.51
N ILE A 170 -19.25 18.51 3.83
CA ILE A 170 -18.42 18.27 5.02
C ILE A 170 -16.94 18.43 4.67
N VAL A 171 -16.28 19.37 5.33
CA VAL A 171 -14.85 19.63 5.18
C VAL A 171 -14.05 18.74 6.13
N PHE A 172 -13.12 17.96 5.57
CA PHE A 172 -12.21 17.07 6.31
C PHE A 172 -10.91 17.81 6.63
N ASN A 173 -10.99 18.82 7.51
CA ASN A 173 -9.85 19.63 7.93
C ASN A 173 -9.08 19.03 9.12
N THR A 174 -9.78 18.38 10.06
CA THR A 174 -9.18 17.81 11.27
C THR A 174 -8.65 16.38 11.03
N PRO A 175 -7.51 15.98 11.63
CA PRO A 175 -6.99 14.61 11.52
C PRO A 175 -7.99 13.51 11.87
N GLN A 176 -8.87 13.75 12.84
CA GLN A 176 -9.90 12.81 13.29
C GLN A 176 -10.99 12.59 12.24
N ARG A 177 -11.46 13.67 11.60
CA ARG A 177 -12.42 13.56 10.49
C ARG A 177 -11.75 12.87 9.29
N TYR A 178 -10.52 13.28 8.99
CA TYR A 178 -9.74 12.70 7.90
C TYR A 178 -9.53 11.19 8.08
N PHE A 179 -9.37 10.72 9.32
CA PHE A 179 -9.28 9.30 9.65
C PHE A 179 -10.51 8.49 9.26
N MET A 180 -11.71 9.05 9.39
CA MET A 180 -12.93 8.35 8.95
C MET A 180 -12.92 8.13 7.44
N LEU A 181 -12.46 9.12 6.67
CA LEU A 181 -12.34 9.05 5.22
C LEU A 181 -11.28 8.02 4.80
N THR A 182 -10.06 8.10 5.36
CA THR A 182 -8.97 7.17 5.02
C THR A 182 -9.32 5.74 5.41
N LEU A 183 -9.94 5.52 6.58
CA LEU A 183 -10.39 4.21 7.03
C LEU A 183 -11.48 3.64 6.11
N THR A 184 -12.45 4.47 5.69
CA THR A 184 -13.49 4.05 4.73
C THR A 184 -12.86 3.55 3.43
N LEU A 185 -11.93 4.34 2.88
CA LEU A 185 -11.24 3.97 1.65
C LEU A 185 -10.37 2.72 1.82
N LEU A 186 -9.69 2.57 2.95
CA LEU A 186 -8.92 1.36 3.26
C LEU A 186 -9.79 0.11 3.23
N ILE A 187 -10.97 0.16 3.87
CA ILE A 187 -11.91 -0.97 3.87
C ILE A 187 -12.32 -1.29 2.43
N LEU A 188 -12.70 -0.28 1.65
CA LEU A 188 -13.10 -0.44 0.25
C LEU A 188 -11.97 -1.04 -0.60
N THR A 189 -10.76 -0.48 -0.55
CA THR A 189 -9.62 -0.97 -1.34
C THR A 189 -9.21 -2.37 -0.91
N THR A 190 -9.35 -2.70 0.38
CA THR A 190 -9.06 -4.05 0.89
C THR A 190 -10.06 -5.07 0.37
N VAL A 191 -11.36 -4.74 0.39
CA VAL A 191 -12.41 -5.60 -0.17
C VAL A 191 -12.17 -5.83 -1.66
N VAL A 192 -11.85 -4.78 -2.41
CA VAL A 192 -11.51 -4.88 -3.83
C VAL A 192 -10.27 -5.77 -4.04
N ALA A 193 -9.21 -5.60 -3.25
CA ALA A 193 -7.98 -6.39 -3.38
C ALA A 193 -8.22 -7.88 -3.08
N GLN A 194 -9.04 -8.17 -2.06
CA GLN A 194 -9.44 -9.54 -1.73
C GLN A 194 -10.29 -10.17 -2.83
N ASN A 195 -11.23 -9.42 -3.41
CA ASN A 195 -12.05 -9.90 -4.51
C ASN A 195 -11.22 -10.16 -5.76
N VAL A 196 -10.30 -9.26 -6.11
CA VAL A 196 -9.38 -9.43 -7.24
C VAL A 196 -8.52 -10.68 -7.06
N SER A 197 -7.89 -10.86 -5.90
CA SER A 197 -7.02 -12.01 -5.62
C SER A 197 -7.75 -13.36 -5.64
N ARG A 198 -9.06 -13.40 -5.34
CA ARG A 198 -9.90 -14.61 -5.41
C ARG A 198 -10.54 -14.85 -6.78
N SER A 199 -10.62 -13.80 -7.60
CA SER A 199 -11.23 -13.87 -8.93
C SER A 199 -10.37 -14.65 -9.95
N ARG A 200 -10.88 -14.78 -11.18
CA ARG A 200 -10.10 -15.33 -12.31
C ARG A 200 -8.81 -14.54 -12.54
N LEU A 201 -8.83 -13.21 -12.33
CA LEU A 201 -7.65 -12.35 -12.48
C LEU A 201 -6.54 -12.75 -11.49
N GLY A 202 -6.88 -12.91 -10.21
CA GLY A 202 -5.93 -13.30 -9.17
C GLY A 202 -5.32 -14.69 -9.41
N ARG A 203 -6.11 -15.65 -9.89
CA ARG A 203 -5.58 -16.97 -10.27
C ARG A 203 -4.61 -16.91 -11.46
N ALA A 204 -4.92 -16.07 -12.46
CA ALA A 204 -4.01 -15.82 -13.58
C ALA A 204 -2.71 -15.16 -13.09
N PHE A 205 -2.79 -14.19 -12.18
CA PHE A 205 -1.61 -13.56 -11.58
C PHE A 205 -0.69 -14.57 -10.91
N VAL A 206 -1.24 -15.45 -10.07
CA VAL A 206 -0.45 -16.50 -9.40
C VAL A 206 0.18 -17.45 -10.41
N SER A 207 -0.54 -17.85 -11.47
CA SER A 207 0.04 -18.72 -12.50
C SER A 207 1.22 -18.08 -13.24
N ILE A 208 1.15 -16.77 -13.50
CA ILE A 208 2.21 -15.97 -14.12
C ILE A 208 3.43 -15.92 -13.20
N ARG A 209 3.21 -15.67 -11.91
CA ARG A 209 4.27 -15.63 -10.90
C ARG A 209 5.00 -16.96 -10.79
N ASP A 210 4.26 -18.07 -10.81
CA ASP A 210 4.84 -19.40 -10.62
C ASP A 210 5.66 -19.81 -11.85
N HIS A 211 5.10 -19.69 -13.06
CA HIS A 211 5.86 -19.88 -14.30
C HIS A 211 5.16 -19.29 -15.54
N ASP A 212 5.67 -18.18 -16.05
CA ASP A 212 5.19 -17.49 -17.27
C ASP A 212 4.90 -18.46 -18.45
N LEU A 213 5.88 -19.31 -18.80
CA LEU A 213 5.76 -20.20 -19.97
C LEU A 213 4.69 -21.27 -19.77
N ALA A 214 4.52 -21.78 -18.55
CA ALA A 214 3.50 -22.78 -18.27
C ALA A 214 2.11 -22.14 -18.29
N ALA A 215 1.98 -20.91 -17.77
CA ALA A 215 0.73 -20.15 -17.84
C ALA A 215 0.31 -19.88 -19.30
N GLU A 216 1.28 -19.56 -20.17
CA GLU A 216 1.02 -19.34 -21.60
C GLU A 216 0.55 -20.64 -22.30
N LEU A 217 1.17 -21.78 -22.01
CA LEU A 217 0.72 -23.09 -22.53
C LEU A 217 -0.69 -23.47 -22.07
N LEU A 218 -1.12 -23.00 -20.89
CA LEU A 218 -2.47 -23.18 -20.36
C LEU A 218 -3.48 -22.15 -20.92
N GLY A 219 -3.08 -21.33 -21.90
CA GLY A 219 -3.94 -20.36 -22.57
C GLY A 219 -4.10 -19.02 -21.83
N VAL A 220 -3.26 -18.73 -20.83
CA VAL A 220 -3.27 -17.45 -20.12
C VAL A 220 -2.54 -16.39 -20.96
N ASN A 221 -3.25 -15.33 -21.33
CA ASN A 221 -2.65 -14.21 -22.06
C ASN A 221 -1.76 -13.36 -21.14
N LEU A 222 -0.46 -13.65 -21.12
CA LEU A 222 0.52 -12.95 -20.27
C LEU A 222 0.46 -11.44 -20.43
N PHE A 223 0.30 -10.95 -21.67
CA PHE A 223 0.25 -9.52 -21.98
C PHE A 223 -0.87 -8.81 -21.23
N LYS A 224 -2.10 -9.32 -21.33
CA LYS A 224 -3.28 -8.67 -20.74
C LYS A 224 -3.19 -8.67 -19.23
N TYR A 225 -2.80 -9.79 -18.62
CA TYR A 225 -2.78 -9.93 -17.16
C TYR A 225 -1.63 -9.15 -16.50
N LYS A 226 -0.43 -9.15 -17.09
CA LYS A 226 0.70 -8.34 -16.58
C LYS A 226 0.35 -6.85 -16.59
N LEU A 227 -0.22 -6.38 -17.70
CA LEU A 227 -0.61 -4.99 -17.87
C LEU A 227 -1.78 -4.59 -16.94
N GLN A 228 -2.76 -5.47 -16.74
CA GLN A 228 -3.85 -5.26 -15.77
C GLN A 228 -3.33 -5.20 -14.32
N ALA A 229 -2.37 -6.04 -13.95
CA ALA A 229 -1.78 -6.00 -12.62
C ALA A 229 -1.05 -4.67 -12.37
N PHE A 230 -0.36 -4.16 -13.39
CA PHE A 230 0.33 -2.88 -13.32
C PHE A 230 -0.66 -1.70 -13.22
N PHE A 231 -1.74 -1.73 -14.00
CA PHE A 231 -2.84 -0.77 -13.88
C PHE A 231 -3.42 -0.78 -12.47
N LEU A 232 -3.75 -1.95 -11.91
CA LEU A 232 -4.31 -2.07 -10.56
C LEU A 232 -3.34 -1.53 -9.50
N ALA A 233 -2.05 -1.87 -9.58
CA ALA A 233 -1.07 -1.35 -8.63
C ALA A 233 -0.95 0.18 -8.67
N ALA A 234 -0.97 0.75 -9.88
CA ALA A 234 -0.92 2.20 -10.08
C ALA A 234 -2.23 2.90 -9.68
N VAL A 235 -3.39 2.25 -9.83
CA VAL A 235 -4.69 2.74 -9.30
C VAL A 235 -4.63 2.87 -7.77
N TYR A 236 -4.14 1.84 -7.08
CA TYR A 236 -3.99 1.87 -5.62
C TYR A 236 -2.96 2.92 -5.18
N ALA A 237 -1.86 3.06 -5.93
CA ALA A 237 -0.90 4.14 -5.73
C ALA A 237 -1.57 5.51 -5.93
N GLY A 238 -2.40 5.69 -6.95
CA GLY A 238 -3.11 6.94 -7.20
C GLY A 238 -4.07 7.34 -6.08
N ILE A 239 -4.82 6.37 -5.54
CA ILE A 239 -5.69 6.57 -4.37
C ILE A 239 -4.84 6.99 -3.15
N ALA A 240 -3.76 6.26 -2.88
CA ALA A 240 -2.86 6.57 -1.77
C ALA A 240 -2.20 7.95 -1.94
N GLY A 241 -1.78 8.31 -3.14
CA GLY A 241 -1.18 9.60 -3.47
C GLY A 241 -2.16 10.76 -3.31
N SER A 242 -3.40 10.60 -3.77
CA SER A 242 -4.48 11.57 -3.55
C SER A 242 -4.73 11.80 -2.05
N LEU A 243 -4.75 10.73 -1.24
CA LEU A 243 -4.91 10.85 0.21
C LEU A 243 -3.68 11.47 0.88
N ALA A 244 -2.46 11.09 0.49
CA ALA A 244 -1.25 11.67 1.05
C ALA A 244 -1.17 13.19 0.78
N ALA A 245 -1.53 13.62 -0.43
CA ALA A 245 -1.59 15.02 -0.83
C ALA A 245 -2.51 15.86 0.08
N HIS A 246 -3.73 15.36 0.31
CA HIS A 246 -4.74 16.05 1.11
C HIS A 246 -4.44 15.97 2.61
N GLN A 247 -3.68 14.97 3.06
CA GLN A 247 -3.19 14.92 4.44
C GLN A 247 -2.08 15.96 4.67
N LEU A 248 -1.08 16.01 3.77
CA LEU A 248 0.08 16.88 3.91
C LEU A 248 -0.22 18.35 3.63
N ARG A 249 -1.33 18.66 2.93
CA ARG A 249 -1.74 20.03 2.53
C ARG A 249 -0.79 20.74 1.59
N HIS A 250 0.28 20.07 1.20
CA HIS A 250 1.29 20.58 0.31
C HIS A 250 1.90 19.41 -0.46
N LEU A 251 2.09 19.59 -1.75
CA LEU A 251 2.74 18.63 -2.64
C LEU A 251 3.84 19.33 -3.42
N ASN A 252 5.03 18.74 -3.43
CA ASN A 252 6.11 19.15 -4.33
C ASN A 252 6.65 17.93 -5.08
N SER A 253 7.54 18.15 -6.05
CA SER A 253 8.10 17.07 -6.88
C SER A 253 8.92 16.05 -6.09
N GLU A 254 9.36 16.39 -4.88
CA GLU A 254 10.22 15.55 -4.03
C GLU A 254 9.46 14.87 -2.89
N THR A 255 8.14 15.08 -2.79
CA THR A 255 7.31 14.54 -1.69
C THR A 255 7.27 13.02 -1.69
N PHE A 256 7.31 12.39 -2.88
CA PHE A 256 7.30 10.94 -3.05
C PHE A 256 8.56 10.50 -3.78
N GLY A 257 9.58 10.16 -3.01
CA GLY A 257 10.91 9.83 -3.51
C GLY A 257 11.09 8.34 -3.82
N LEU A 258 12.26 8.01 -4.40
CA LEU A 258 12.70 6.62 -4.57
C LEU A 258 12.77 5.89 -3.22
N ASN A 259 13.19 6.59 -2.17
CA ASN A 259 13.26 6.04 -0.82
C ASN A 259 11.89 5.52 -0.37
N ASP A 260 10.79 6.21 -0.67
CA ASP A 260 9.44 5.75 -0.32
C ASP A 260 9.05 4.49 -1.08
N SER A 261 9.38 4.40 -2.39
CA SER A 261 9.17 3.18 -3.17
C SER A 261 9.93 1.99 -2.60
N VAL A 262 11.19 2.19 -2.20
CA VAL A 262 12.02 1.14 -1.57
C VAL A 262 11.46 0.76 -0.20
N LEU A 263 11.01 1.74 0.60
CA LEU A 263 10.36 1.50 1.89
C LEU A 263 9.09 0.67 1.73
N MET A 264 8.22 1.00 0.77
CA MET A 264 6.99 0.25 0.49
C MET A 264 7.27 -1.18 0.04
N LEU A 265 8.31 -1.40 -0.77
CA LEU A 265 8.76 -2.73 -1.15
C LEU A 265 9.29 -3.49 0.07
N GLY A 266 10.07 -2.84 0.93
CA GLY A 266 10.54 -3.42 2.19
C GLY A 266 9.41 -3.80 3.13
N MET A 267 8.41 -2.93 3.29
CA MET A 267 7.18 -3.23 4.04
C MET A 267 6.48 -4.46 3.48
N LEU A 268 6.39 -4.59 2.17
CA LEU A 268 5.78 -5.76 1.54
C LEU A 268 6.57 -7.06 1.82
N VAL A 269 7.90 -6.99 1.76
CA VAL A 269 8.79 -8.12 2.04
C VAL A 269 8.68 -8.55 3.50
N VAL A 270 8.78 -7.60 4.44
CA VAL A 270 8.65 -7.85 5.89
C VAL A 270 7.26 -8.39 6.24
N GLY A 271 6.22 -7.83 5.63
CA GLY A 271 4.84 -8.26 5.84
C GLY A 271 4.56 -9.68 5.31
N GLY A 272 5.17 -10.06 4.19
CA GLY A 272 5.01 -11.36 3.54
C GLY A 272 4.37 -11.24 2.15
N LEU A 273 5.19 -11.48 1.12
CA LEU A 273 4.81 -11.36 -0.30
C LEU A 273 3.65 -12.30 -0.69
N GLY A 274 2.69 -11.77 -1.43
CA GLY A 274 1.58 -12.56 -2.00
C GLY A 274 0.55 -13.02 -0.98
N THR A 275 0.55 -12.44 0.22
CA THR A 275 -0.45 -12.70 1.25
C THR A 275 -1.35 -11.47 1.46
N GLY A 276 -2.65 -11.69 1.69
CA GLY A 276 -3.59 -10.58 1.92
C GLY A 276 -3.34 -9.79 3.21
N MET A 277 -2.70 -10.42 4.22
CA MET A 277 -2.37 -9.76 5.50
C MET A 277 -1.00 -9.06 5.47
N GLY A 278 -0.14 -9.40 4.51
CA GLY A 278 1.22 -8.87 4.40
C GLY A 278 1.30 -7.34 4.38
N PRO A 279 0.54 -6.64 3.51
CA PRO A 279 0.54 -5.17 3.47
C PRO A 279 0.22 -4.50 4.80
N PHE A 280 -0.70 -5.08 5.59
CA PHE A 280 -1.09 -4.55 6.90
C PHE A 280 0.03 -4.72 7.92
N LEU A 281 0.54 -5.94 8.07
CA LEU A 281 1.58 -6.23 9.07
C LEU A 281 2.88 -5.49 8.75
N GLY A 282 3.27 -5.50 7.48
CA GLY A 282 4.49 -4.84 7.02
C GLY A 282 4.47 -3.33 7.21
N ALA A 283 3.39 -2.66 6.77
CA ALA A 283 3.27 -1.22 6.92
C ALA A 283 3.17 -0.80 8.39
N VAL A 284 2.39 -1.51 9.21
CA VAL A 284 2.25 -1.19 10.64
C VAL A 284 3.59 -1.35 11.38
N VAL A 285 4.29 -2.47 11.18
CA VAL A 285 5.56 -2.72 11.88
C VAL A 285 6.63 -1.71 11.49
N ILE A 286 6.77 -1.42 10.19
CA ILE A 286 7.79 -0.48 9.72
C ILE A 286 7.44 0.98 10.08
N GLU A 287 6.19 1.42 9.97
CA GLU A 287 5.80 2.77 10.41
C GLU A 287 6.00 2.94 11.92
N LEU A 288 5.63 1.95 12.74
CA LEU A 288 5.88 2.01 14.18
C LEU A 288 7.38 2.05 14.50
N LEU A 289 8.20 1.34 13.74
CA LEU A 289 9.66 1.38 13.88
C LEU A 289 10.23 2.77 13.53
N ILE A 290 9.74 3.38 12.44
CA ILE A 290 10.16 4.72 12.01
C ILE A 290 9.68 5.79 13.02
N GLU A 291 8.49 5.62 13.60
CA GLU A 291 8.02 6.52 14.64
C GLU A 291 8.84 6.35 15.93
N ALA A 292 9.14 5.11 16.34
CA ALA A 292 10.01 4.85 17.47
C ALA A 292 11.39 5.49 17.27
N ALA A 293 11.95 5.43 16.06
CA ALA A 293 13.18 6.14 15.70
C ALA A 293 13.07 7.67 15.90
N THR A 294 11.91 8.24 15.60
CA THR A 294 11.64 9.68 15.74
C THR A 294 11.57 10.10 17.21
N VAL A 295 10.95 9.28 18.06
CA VAL A 295 10.84 9.52 19.50
C VAL A 295 12.18 9.29 20.22
N LEU A 296 12.96 8.30 19.78
CA LEU A 296 14.27 7.97 20.35
C LEU A 296 15.39 8.89 19.85
N GLY A 297 15.24 9.53 18.70
CA GLY A 297 16.23 10.43 18.12
C GLY A 297 16.75 11.50 19.09
N PRO A 298 15.86 12.29 19.74
CA PRO A 298 16.26 13.28 20.74
C PRO A 298 17.02 12.70 21.94
N VAL A 299 16.69 11.48 22.36
CA VAL A 299 17.40 10.79 23.46
C VAL A 299 18.83 10.46 23.03
N VAL A 300 19.00 9.90 21.83
CA VAL A 300 20.35 9.59 21.29
C VAL A 300 21.16 10.86 21.08
N ALA A 301 20.53 11.93 20.59
CA ALA A 301 21.15 13.24 20.43
C ALA A 301 21.68 13.83 21.75
N SER A 302 21.03 13.54 22.88
CA SER A 302 21.48 14.01 24.20
C SER A 302 22.79 13.38 24.65
N TYR A 303 23.09 12.15 24.20
CA TYR A 303 24.33 11.45 24.49
C TYR A 303 25.48 11.80 23.53
N PHE A 304 25.17 12.31 22.32
CA PHE A 304 26.17 12.68 21.30
C PHE A 304 25.91 14.09 20.73
N PRO A 305 26.22 15.16 21.49
CA PRO A 305 25.85 16.53 21.12
C PRO A 305 26.54 17.05 19.84
N SER A 306 27.76 16.58 19.54
CA SER A 306 28.57 17.04 18.40
C SER A 306 28.11 16.49 17.04
N THR A 307 27.33 15.41 17.03
CA THR A 307 26.79 14.77 15.80
C THR A 307 25.27 14.62 15.82
N ALA A 308 24.59 15.19 16.82
CA ALA A 308 23.16 15.05 17.10
C ALA A 308 22.27 15.23 15.85
N THR A 309 22.48 16.29 15.07
CA THR A 309 21.63 16.61 13.91
C THR A 309 21.75 15.58 12.78
N GLY A 310 22.97 15.11 12.50
CA GLY A 310 23.22 14.08 11.49
C GLY A 310 22.82 12.68 11.95
N ALA A 311 23.06 12.37 13.23
CA ALA A 311 22.71 11.08 13.83
C ALA A 311 21.20 10.83 13.82
N VAL A 312 20.39 11.83 14.17
CA VAL A 312 18.92 11.72 14.18
C VAL A 312 18.36 11.50 12.77
N GLN A 313 18.90 12.19 11.76
CA GLN A 313 18.45 12.04 10.38
C GLN A 313 18.86 10.67 9.79
N ALA A 314 20.06 10.18 10.12
CA ALA A 314 20.53 8.87 9.68
C ALA A 314 19.85 7.70 10.41
N LEU A 315 19.34 7.92 11.64
CA LEU A 315 18.73 6.88 12.47
C LEU A 315 17.56 6.17 11.76
N ARG A 316 16.69 6.95 11.09
CA ARG A 316 15.51 6.42 10.40
C ARG A 316 15.88 5.41 9.28
N PRO A 317 16.68 5.77 8.26
CA PRO A 317 17.07 4.81 7.22
C PRO A 317 17.94 3.67 7.75
N LEU A 318 18.79 3.91 8.76
CA LEU A 318 19.59 2.85 9.39
C LEU A 318 18.72 1.80 10.09
N LEU A 319 17.76 2.24 10.92
CA LEU A 319 16.85 1.32 11.61
C LEU A 319 15.97 0.55 10.62
N PHE A 320 15.49 1.22 9.57
CA PHE A 320 14.77 0.54 8.49
C PHE A 320 15.64 -0.53 7.81
N GLY A 321 16.85 -0.19 7.37
CA GLY A 321 17.75 -1.12 6.70
C GLY A 321 18.14 -2.29 7.59
N LEU A 322 18.41 -2.03 8.87
CA LEU A 322 18.72 -3.06 9.87
C LEU A 322 17.52 -3.99 10.10
N ALA A 323 16.32 -3.43 10.28
CA ALA A 323 15.11 -4.24 10.43
C ALA A 323 14.86 -5.10 9.19
N LEU A 324 15.01 -4.54 7.99
CA LEU A 324 14.86 -5.28 6.75
C LEU A 324 15.88 -6.42 6.63
N MET A 325 17.15 -6.19 6.99
CA MET A 325 18.17 -7.25 7.02
C MET A 325 17.81 -8.34 8.03
N LEU A 326 17.43 -7.99 9.26
CA LEU A 326 17.04 -8.96 10.29
C LEU A 326 15.84 -9.79 9.83
N PHE A 327 14.81 -9.16 9.27
CA PHE A 327 13.62 -9.87 8.78
C PHE A 327 13.95 -10.79 7.60
N LEU A 328 14.81 -10.37 6.68
CA LEU A 328 15.24 -11.23 5.58
C LEU A 328 16.04 -12.45 6.06
N ILE A 329 16.85 -12.29 7.10
CA ILE A 329 17.67 -13.37 7.67
C ILE A 329 16.81 -14.35 8.49
N PHE A 330 15.99 -13.83 9.40
CA PHE A 330 15.26 -14.65 10.37
C PHE A 330 13.89 -15.12 9.87
N GLU A 331 13.24 -14.37 8.97
CA GLU A 331 11.87 -14.60 8.52
C GLU A 331 11.68 -14.34 7.01
N PRO A 332 12.29 -15.14 6.12
CA PRO A 332 12.26 -14.91 4.67
C PRO A 332 10.85 -15.03 4.05
N ARG A 333 9.88 -15.60 4.77
CA ARG A 333 8.47 -15.70 4.37
C ARG A 333 7.59 -14.55 4.90
N GLY A 334 8.17 -13.66 5.70
CA GLY A 334 7.51 -12.50 6.32
C GLY A 334 6.59 -12.84 7.50
N LEU A 335 6.12 -11.78 8.17
CA LEU A 335 5.28 -11.84 9.38
C LEU A 335 3.96 -12.57 9.18
N ALA A 336 3.36 -12.48 7.98
CA ALA A 336 2.13 -13.19 7.66
C ALA A 336 2.29 -14.71 7.80
N HIS A 337 3.47 -15.25 7.51
CA HIS A 337 3.74 -16.68 7.67
C HIS A 337 3.78 -17.10 9.15
N ARG A 338 4.44 -16.31 10.00
CA ARG A 338 4.44 -16.53 11.46
C ARG A 338 3.03 -16.49 12.05
N TRP A 339 2.22 -15.53 11.62
CA TRP A 339 0.84 -15.44 12.04
C TRP A 339 0.00 -16.65 11.62
N GLN A 340 0.26 -17.21 10.43
CA GLN A 340 -0.37 -18.44 9.98
C GLN A 340 0.06 -19.65 10.82
N LEU A 341 1.35 -19.79 11.12
CA LEU A 341 1.88 -20.83 11.99
C LEU A 341 1.27 -20.77 13.39
N PHE A 342 1.19 -19.56 13.97
CA PHE A 342 0.55 -19.35 15.28
C PHE A 342 -0.92 -19.77 15.28
N LYS A 343 -1.68 -19.35 14.26
CA LYS A 343 -3.08 -19.77 14.09
C LYS A 343 -3.23 -21.28 13.90
N ALA A 344 -2.35 -21.91 13.12
CA ALA A 344 -2.36 -23.35 12.92
C ALA A 344 -2.07 -24.09 14.23
N ALA A 345 -1.04 -23.68 14.96
CA ALA A 345 -0.67 -24.25 16.26
C ALA A 345 -1.82 -24.12 17.27
N TRP A 346 -2.52 -23.00 17.31
CA TRP A 346 -3.67 -22.81 18.21
C TRP A 346 -4.87 -23.68 17.80
N ARG A 347 -5.16 -23.79 16.50
CA ARG A 347 -6.28 -24.62 16.00
C ARG A 347 -6.05 -26.11 16.15
N LEU A 348 -4.79 -26.54 16.08
CA LEU A 348 -4.38 -27.94 16.27
C LEU A 348 -4.19 -28.30 17.76
N ARG A 349 -4.37 -27.38 18.71
CA ARG A 349 -4.37 -27.76 20.13
C ARG A 349 -5.73 -28.33 20.53
N PRO A 350 -5.82 -29.53 21.13
CA PRO A 350 -4.72 -30.41 21.60
C PRO A 350 -4.29 -31.53 20.63
N PHE A 351 -4.92 -31.68 19.46
CA PHE A 351 -4.62 -32.76 18.51
C PHE A 351 -3.54 -32.35 17.50
N SER A 352 -2.29 -32.77 17.75
CA SER A 352 -1.08 -32.38 17.00
C SER A 352 -0.94 -32.98 15.60
N HIS A 353 -2.02 -33.32 14.90
CA HIS A 353 -1.98 -33.99 13.59
C HIS A 353 -2.55 -33.13 12.47
#